data_AF-A0A961IV17-F1
#
_entry.id   AF-A0A961IV17-F1
#
_cell.length_a   1.000
_cell.length_b   1.000
_cell.length_c   1.000
_cell.angle_alpha   90.00
_cell.angle_beta   90.00
_cell.angle_gamma   90.00
#
_symmetry.space_group_name_H-M   'P 1'
#
loop_
_entity.id
_entity.type
_entity.pdbx_description
1 polymer ?
#
loop_
_entity_poly.entity_id
_entity_poly.type
_entity_poly.pdbx_seq_one_letter_code
_entity_poly.pdbx_strand_id
1 'polypeptide(L)'
;MGFKVGIVGLPNVGKSTLFNALTKTAAAQAANFPFCTIEPNVGDVVMPDARLDQLAEIAGSKSVVPTRMSFVDIAGLVKGASKGEGLGNQFLANIREVDAIAHVLRCFEDGDVTHVEGRVDPVADAETIET
;
A
#
# COMPACT_ATOMS: atom_id res chain seq x y z
N MET A 1 -5.97 -10.76 -13.87
CA MET A 1 -5.40 -9.43 -13.56
C MET A 1 -6.12 -8.93 -12.33
N GLY A 2 -5.40 -8.81 -11.21
CA GLY A 2 -5.95 -8.30 -9.94
C GLY A 2 -5.76 -6.79 -9.86
N PHE A 3 -6.64 -6.13 -9.09
CA PHE A 3 -6.56 -4.69 -8.85
C PHE A 3 -5.36 -4.38 -7.95
N LYS A 4 -4.46 -3.51 -8.42
CA LYS A 4 -3.22 -3.13 -7.73
C LYS A 4 -3.30 -1.71 -7.19
N VAL A 5 -2.96 -1.54 -5.91
CA VAL A 5 -2.88 -0.25 -5.23
C VAL A 5 -1.43 0.04 -4.88
N GLY A 6 -0.87 1.14 -5.39
CA GLY A 6 0.45 1.62 -5.03
C GLY A 6 0.41 2.53 -3.80
N ILE A 7 1.18 2.23 -2.76
CA ILE A 7 1.30 3.06 -1.57
C ILE A 7 2.41 4.09 -1.80
N VAL A 8 2.06 5.38 -1.78
CA VAL A 8 2.99 6.49 -1.98
C VAL A 8 2.94 7.47 -0.81
N GLY A 9 3.94 8.34 -0.71
CA GLY A 9 4.06 9.30 0.40
C GLY A 9 5.52 9.61 0.70
N LEU A 10 5.74 10.70 1.41
CA LEU A 10 7.09 11.17 1.78
C LEU A 10 7.83 10.15 2.68
N PRO A 11 9.16 10.31 2.86
CA PRO A 11 9.89 9.56 3.89
C PRO A 11 9.26 9.72 5.28
N ASN A 12 9.34 8.67 6.11
CA ASN A 12 8.90 8.68 7.52
C ASN A 12 7.39 8.93 7.80
N VAL A 13 6.53 8.91 6.77
CA VAL A 13 5.06 9.04 6.96
C VAL A 13 4.38 7.74 7.43
N GLY A 14 5.12 6.63 7.53
CA GLY A 14 4.59 5.33 7.98
C GLY A 14 4.18 4.36 6.87
N LYS A 15 4.55 4.59 5.60
CA LYS A 15 4.22 3.70 4.46
C LYS A 15 4.56 2.22 4.71
N SER A 16 5.82 1.93 5.04
CA SER A 16 6.25 0.55 5.25
C SER A 16 5.60 -0.07 6.50
N THR A 17 5.24 0.74 7.50
CA THR A 17 4.46 0.28 8.66
C THR A 17 3.05 -0.13 8.24
N LEU A 18 2.38 0.70 7.42
CA LEU A 18 1.06 0.40 6.86
C LEU A 18 1.09 -0.84 5.95
N PHE A 19 2.06 -0.91 5.02
CA PHE A 19 2.26 -2.05 4.15
C PHE A 19 2.46 -3.33 4.97
N ASN A 20 3.37 -3.30 5.95
CA ASN A 20 3.61 -4.46 6.82
C ASN A 20 2.38 -4.85 7.64
N ALA A 21 1.53 -3.90 8.06
CA ALA A 21 0.29 -4.21 8.76
C ALA A 21 -0.72 -4.93 7.84
N LEU A 22 -0.86 -4.45 6.61
CA LEU A 22 -1.71 -5.06 5.58
C LEU A 22 -1.20 -6.46 5.21
N THR A 23 0.11 -6.62 5.00
CA THR A 23 0.71 -7.89 4.57
C THR A 23 0.86 -8.91 5.69
N LYS A 24 1.02 -8.51 6.96
CA LYS A 24 0.99 -9.45 8.11
C LYS A 24 -0.40 -10.07 8.28
N THR A 25 -1.45 -9.26 8.11
CA THR A 25 -2.83 -9.76 8.12
C THR A 25 -3.05 -10.75 6.99
N ALA A 26 -2.52 -10.44 5.80
CA ALA A 26 -2.54 -11.34 4.66
C ALA A 26 -1.72 -12.63 4.89
N ALA A 27 -0.51 -12.55 5.44
CA ALA A 27 0.33 -13.72 5.69
C ALA A 27 -0.34 -14.71 6.67
N ALA A 28 -1.01 -14.18 7.70
CA ALA A 28 -1.82 -14.98 8.62
C ALA A 28 -2.98 -15.70 7.90
N GLN A 29 -3.59 -15.07 6.90
CA GLN A 29 -4.68 -15.65 6.11
C GLN A 29 -4.18 -16.58 4.98
N ALA A 30 -3.02 -16.29 4.40
CA ALA A 30 -2.37 -17.03 3.32
C ALA A 30 -1.82 -18.38 3.77
N ALA A 31 -1.58 -18.59 5.06
CA ALA A 31 -1.29 -19.91 5.63
C ALA A 31 -2.37 -20.97 5.27
N ASN A 32 -3.59 -20.53 4.95
CA ASN A 32 -4.70 -21.39 4.53
C ASN A 32 -4.81 -21.59 3.00
N PHE A 33 -3.96 -20.93 2.20
CA PHE A 33 -4.00 -20.99 0.73
C PHE A 33 -2.61 -21.29 0.14
N PRO A 34 -2.35 -22.54 -0.27
CA PRO A 34 -1.13 -22.85 -1.01
C PRO A 34 -1.08 -22.02 -2.31
N PHE A 35 0.12 -21.65 -2.76
CA PHE A 35 0.43 -20.90 -4.01
C PHE A 35 0.43 -19.36 -3.97
N CYS A 36 0.35 -18.71 -2.81
CA CYS A 36 0.55 -17.25 -2.74
C CYS A 36 2.05 -16.88 -2.83
N THR A 37 2.45 -16.14 -3.87
CA THR A 37 3.77 -15.51 -3.98
C THR A 37 3.73 -14.14 -3.33
N ILE A 38 4.54 -13.92 -2.31
CA ILE A 38 4.74 -12.60 -1.69
C ILE A 38 6.07 -12.06 -2.21
N GLU A 39 6.03 -11.12 -3.14
CA GLU A 39 7.22 -10.37 -3.53
C GLU A 39 7.53 -9.33 -2.44
N PRO A 40 8.80 -8.97 -2.19
CA PRO A 40 9.16 -8.12 -1.05
C PRO A 40 8.45 -6.77 -0.99
N ASN A 41 7.97 -6.26 -2.14
CA ASN A 41 7.25 -5.00 -2.25
C ASN A 41 5.80 -5.18 -2.76
N VAL A 42 5.29 -6.41 -2.86
CA VAL A 42 3.91 -6.69 -3.30
C VAL A 42 3.23 -7.64 -2.32
N GLY A 43 2.08 -7.23 -1.80
CA GLY A 43 1.28 -8.03 -0.87
C GLY A 43 -0.16 -8.19 -1.32
N ASP A 44 -0.60 -9.43 -1.47
CA ASP A 44 -2.00 -9.74 -1.76
C ASP A 44 -2.80 -9.81 -0.45
N VAL A 45 -3.84 -8.99 -0.34
CA VAL A 45 -4.71 -8.89 0.82
C VAL A 45 -6.12 -9.35 0.47
N VAL A 46 -6.70 -10.16 1.34
CA VAL A 46 -8.10 -10.58 1.23
C VAL A 46 -9.00 -9.42 1.63
N MET A 47 -9.99 -9.10 0.80
CA MET A 47 -10.94 -8.05 1.14
C MET A 47 -11.97 -8.55 2.15
N PRO A 48 -12.12 -7.88 3.31
CA PRO A 48 -13.15 -8.22 4.27
C PRO A 48 -14.52 -7.84 3.71
N ASP A 49 -15.42 -8.83 3.57
CA ASP A 49 -16.79 -8.61 3.12
C ASP A 49 -17.75 -9.52 3.89
N ALA A 50 -18.41 -8.96 4.90
CA ALA A 50 -19.37 -9.69 5.74
C ALA A 50 -20.57 -10.26 4.96
N ARG A 51 -20.86 -9.71 3.75
CA ARG A 51 -21.95 -10.23 2.90
C ARG A 51 -21.59 -11.59 2.33
N LEU A 52 -20.30 -11.82 2.07
CA LEU A 52 -19.84 -13.08 1.49
C LEU A 52 -20.09 -14.25 2.45
N ASP A 53 -19.86 -14.04 3.74
CA ASP A 53 -20.10 -15.06 4.77
C ASP A 53 -21.59 -15.36 4.91
N GLN A 54 -22.44 -14.33 4.91
CA GLN A 54 -23.90 -14.50 4.95
C GLN A 54 -24.42 -15.28 3.74
N LEU A 55 -23.92 -14.96 2.54
CA LEU A 55 -24.29 -15.68 1.32
C LEU A 55 -23.82 -17.14 1.35
N ALA A 56 -22.62 -17.40 1.87
CA ALA A 56 -22.09 -18.75 2.01
C ALA A 56 -22.94 -19.60 2.96
N GLU A 57 -23.40 -19.02 4.07
CA GLU A 57 -24.30 -19.68 5.02
C GLU A 57 -25.66 -20.00 4.38
N ILE A 58 -26.28 -19.02 3.71
CA ILE A 58 -27.57 -19.19 3.02
C ILE A 58 -27.48 -20.27 1.92
N ALA A 59 -26.39 -20.27 1.15
CA ALA A 59 -26.21 -21.19 0.03
C ALA A 59 -25.71 -22.59 0.44
N GLY A 60 -25.27 -22.77 1.69
CA GLY A 60 -24.62 -24.00 2.13
C GLY A 60 -23.29 -24.27 1.41
N SER A 61 -22.53 -23.22 1.11
CA SER A 61 -21.29 -23.32 0.33
C SER A 61 -20.21 -24.11 1.06
N LYS A 62 -19.58 -25.06 0.35
CA LYS A 62 -18.46 -25.87 0.89
C LYS A 62 -17.18 -25.07 1.10
N SER A 63 -17.03 -23.96 0.39
CA SER A 63 -15.87 -23.08 0.48
C SER A 63 -16.27 -21.64 0.18
N VAL A 64 -15.55 -20.71 0.78
CA VAL A 64 -15.70 -19.27 0.57
C VAL A 64 -14.44 -18.77 -0.12
N VAL A 65 -14.62 -18.13 -1.28
CA VAL A 65 -13.51 -17.58 -2.07
C VAL A 65 -13.64 -16.06 -2.09
N PRO A 66 -12.90 -15.34 -1.25
CA PRO A 66 -12.99 -13.90 -1.18
C PRO A 66 -12.23 -13.24 -2.33
N THR A 67 -12.60 -12.00 -2.64
CA THR A 67 -11.85 -11.18 -3.58
C THR A 67 -10.52 -10.74 -2.96
N ARG A 68 -9.52 -10.54 -3.82
CA ARG A 68 -8.16 -10.16 -3.41
C ARG A 68 -7.77 -8.84 -4.05
N MET A 69 -7.01 -8.05 -3.32
CA MET A 69 -6.44 -6.79 -3.78
C MET A 69 -4.93 -6.83 -3.52
N SER A 70 -4.15 -6.41 -4.51
CA SER A 70 -2.69 -6.37 -4.40
C SER A 70 -2.25 -4.97 -3.97
N PHE A 71 -1.44 -4.88 -2.93
CA PHE A 71 -0.78 -3.65 -2.51
C PHE A 71 0.68 -3.67 -2.94
N VAL A 72 1.18 -2.55 -3.45
CA VAL A 72 2.56 -2.37 -3.87
C VAL A 72 3.18 -1.28 -3.01
N ASP A 73 4.24 -1.58 -2.25
CA ASP A 73 5.03 -0.55 -1.56
C ASP A 73 5.93 0.14 -2.59
N ILE A 74 5.61 1.40 -2.91
CA ILE A 74 6.40 2.20 -3.84
C ILE A 74 7.42 2.97 -3.02
N ALA A 75 8.70 2.77 -3.35
CA ALA A 75 9.82 3.45 -2.69
C ALA A 75 9.56 4.97 -2.57
N GLY A 76 9.90 5.55 -1.42
CA GLY A 76 9.57 6.94 -1.12
C GLY A 76 10.18 7.93 -2.12
N LEU A 77 9.42 8.98 -2.44
CA LEU A 77 9.89 10.12 -3.21
C LEU A 77 11.06 10.80 -2.49
N VAL A 78 12.22 10.85 -3.15
CA VAL A 78 13.32 11.73 -2.75
C VAL A 78 13.10 13.06 -3.46
N LYS A 79 13.23 14.20 -2.75
CA LYS A 79 13.14 15.54 -3.36
C LYS A 79 14.02 15.58 -4.62
N GLY A 80 13.44 15.89 -5.78
CA GLY A 80 14.15 15.93 -7.07
C GLY A 80 13.89 14.77 -8.02
N ALA A 81 12.97 13.84 -7.71
CA ALA A 81 12.55 12.77 -8.62
C ALA A 81 12.12 13.28 -10.02
N SER A 82 11.53 14.47 -10.10
CA SER A 82 11.14 15.14 -11.35
C SER A 82 12.32 15.69 -12.17
N LYS A 83 13.52 15.79 -11.60
CA LYS A 83 14.73 16.36 -12.26
C LYS A 83 15.63 15.32 -12.94
N GLY A 84 15.24 14.04 -12.94
CA GLY A 84 15.84 13.04 -13.83
C GLY A 84 17.13 12.36 -13.36
N GLU A 85 17.48 12.40 -12.06
CA GLU A 85 18.66 11.70 -11.51
C GLU A 85 18.52 10.16 -11.42
N GLY A 86 17.72 9.54 -12.30
CA GLY A 86 17.58 8.08 -12.43
C GLY A 86 16.64 7.41 -11.42
N LEU A 87 16.56 7.87 -10.17
CA LEU A 87 15.66 7.30 -9.16
C LEU A 87 14.18 7.66 -9.41
N GLY A 88 13.89 8.84 -9.97
CA GLY A 88 12.52 9.27 -10.25
C GLY A 88 11.84 8.48 -11.37
N ASN A 89 12.59 7.99 -12.36
CA ASN A 89 12.02 7.20 -13.45
C ASN A 89 11.59 5.80 -12.99
N GLN A 90 12.32 5.18 -12.06
CA GLN A 90 11.92 3.90 -11.47
C GLN A 90 10.68 4.07 -10.59
N PHE A 91 10.59 5.18 -9.85
CA PHE A 91 9.40 5.54 -9.10
C PHE A 91 8.16 5.70 -10.01
N LEU A 92 8.29 6.49 -11.08
CA LEU A 92 7.21 6.69 -12.05
C LEU A 92 6.84 5.41 -12.81
N ALA A 93 7.82 4.53 -13.10
CA ALA A 93 7.55 3.23 -13.68
C ALA A 93 6.70 2.36 -12.74
N ASN A 94 7.03 2.31 -11.44
CA ASN A 94 6.24 1.56 -10.46
C ASN A 94 4.82 2.11 -10.29
N ILE A 95 4.63 3.42 -10.36
CA ILE A 95 3.29 4.03 -10.35
C ILE A 95 2.48 3.65 -11.60
N ARG A 96 3.11 3.54 -12.77
CA ARG A 96 2.40 3.16 -14.01
C ARG A 96 1.92 1.71 -14.00
N GLU A 97 2.48 0.87 -13.15
CA GLU A 97 2.13 -0.55 -13.02
C GLU A 97 0.99 -0.82 -12.03
N VAL A 98 0.41 0.23 -11.40
CA VAL A 98 -0.72 0.12 -10.47
C VAL A 98 -1.99 0.76 -11.03
N ASP A 99 -3.15 0.28 -10.57
CA ASP A 99 -4.48 0.76 -11.01
C ASP A 99 -4.98 1.94 -10.15
N ALA A 100 -4.47 2.06 -8.92
CA ALA A 100 -4.81 3.14 -8.00
C ALA A 100 -3.63 3.50 -7.08
N ILE A 101 -3.68 4.72 -6.53
CA ILE A 101 -2.67 5.23 -5.61
C ILE A 101 -3.31 5.45 -4.23
N ALA A 102 -2.69 4.88 -3.19
CA ALA A 102 -2.96 5.19 -1.79
C ALA A 102 -1.90 6.18 -1.29
N HIS A 103 -2.30 7.44 -1.16
CA HIS A 103 -1.42 8.52 -0.71
C HIS A 103 -1.40 8.60 0.82
N VAL A 104 -0.24 8.30 1.43
CA VAL A 104 -0.04 8.32 2.88
C VAL A 104 0.57 9.65 3.30
N LEU A 105 -0.16 10.38 4.15
CA LEU A 105 0.25 11.67 4.71
C LEU A 105 0.52 11.53 6.21
N ARG A 106 1.51 12.27 6.72
CA ARG A 106 1.83 12.29 8.14
C ARG A 106 0.91 13.28 8.86
N CYS A 107 0.06 12.75 9.74
CA CYS A 107 -0.85 13.55 10.58
C CYS A 107 -0.54 13.37 12.08
N PHE A 108 0.73 13.12 12.43
CA PHE A 108 1.16 12.93 13.82
C PHE A 108 2.50 13.61 14.09
N GLU A 109 2.63 14.17 15.29
CA GLU A 109 3.87 14.71 15.83
C GLU A 109 4.60 13.64 16.64
N ASP A 110 5.90 13.52 16.42
CA ASP A 110 6.77 12.61 17.17
C ASP A 110 8.19 13.18 17.14
N GLY A 111 8.76 13.41 18.33
CA GLY A 111 10.09 14.01 18.51
C GLY A 111 11.24 13.10 18.06
N ASP A 112 11.00 11.79 17.98
CA ASP A 112 11.98 10.80 17.52
C ASP A 112 11.92 10.57 16.01
N VAL A 113 10.90 11.11 15.32
CA VAL A 113 10.68 10.92 13.88
C VAL A 113 10.88 12.24 13.12
N THR A 114 12.00 12.36 12.44
CA THR A 114 12.33 13.54 11.63
C THR A 114 11.43 13.67 10.40
N HIS A 115 10.94 14.88 10.17
CA HIS A 115 10.26 15.25 8.93
C HIS A 115 11.24 15.93 7.97
N VAL A 116 11.09 15.71 6.66
CA VAL A 116 12.01 16.25 5.63
C VAL A 116 12.08 17.78 5.67
N GLU A 117 11.00 18.43 6.08
CA GLU A 117 10.92 19.89 6.18
C GLU A 117 11.03 20.42 7.63
N GLY A 118 11.32 19.55 8.59
CA GLY A 118 11.40 19.92 10.00
C GLY A 118 10.06 20.30 10.66
N ARG A 119 8.95 20.27 9.92
CA ARG A 119 7.58 20.49 10.40
C ARG A 119 6.65 19.45 9.81
N VAL A 120 5.56 19.12 10.50
CA VAL A 120 4.49 18.24 9.98
C VAL A 120 3.41 19.12 9.35
N ASP A 121 3.18 18.99 8.05
CA ASP A 121 2.15 19.72 7.31
C ASP A 121 1.58 18.82 6.20
N PRO A 122 0.53 18.02 6.48
CA PRO A 122 0.03 17.02 5.54
C PRO A 122 -0.54 17.63 4.25
N VAL A 123 -0.97 18.91 4.27
CA VAL A 123 -1.49 19.58 3.08
C VAL A 123 -0.33 19.95 2.15
N ALA A 124 0.71 20.60 2.68
CA ALA A 124 1.91 20.92 1.91
C ALA A 124 2.64 19.65 1.40
N ASP A 125 2.64 18.59 2.21
CA ASP A 125 3.19 17.29 1.82
C ASP A 125 2.42 16.68 0.63
N ALA A 126 1.08 16.80 0.62
CA ALA A 126 0.26 16.34 -0.48
C ALA A 126 0.55 17.13 -1.77
N GLU A 127 0.59 18.46 -1.67
CA GLU A 127 0.91 19.35 -2.80
C GLU A 127 2.29 19.04 -3.40
N THR A 128 3.28 18.68 -2.57
CA THR A 128 4.64 18.33 -3.00
C THR A 128 4.67 17.07 -3.88
N ILE A 129 3.76 16.13 -3.66
CA ILE A 129 3.69 14.87 -4.41
C ILE A 129 2.82 15.01 -5.67
N GLU A 130 1.82 15.89 -5.62
CA GLU A 130 0.93 16.17 -6.75
C GLU A 130 1.55 17.11 -7.80
N THR A 131 2.62 17.84 -7.46
CA THR A 131 3.34 18.79 -8.34
C THR A 131 4.58 18.18 -8.99
#